data_AF-A0A8T5AST6-F1
#
_entry.id   AF-A0A8T5AST6-F1
#
_cell.length_a   1.000
_cell.length_b   1.000
_cell.length_c   1.000
_cell.angle_alpha   90.00
_cell.angle_beta   90.00
_cell.angle_gamma   90.00
#
_symmetry.space_group_name_H-M   'P 1'
#
loop_
_entity.id
_entity.type
_entity.pdbx_description
1 polymer ?
#
loop_
_entity_poly.entity_id
_entity_poly.type
_entity_poly.pdbx_seq_one_letter_code
_entity_poly.pdbx_strand_id
1 'polypeptide(L)' 'MPTPFFQFPNIYELALLLLLLIIGIAIIILIVKVLLFILPAAIIALVIWFLTGSLFLAGVAFLAVAFISLLKH' A
#
# COMPACT_ATOMS: atom_id res chain seq x y z
N MET A 1 41.39 7.89 -22.23
CA MET A 1 39.98 7.64 -22.62
C MET A 1 39.90 6.22 -23.12
N PRO A 2 39.31 5.32 -22.32
CA PRO A 2 38.11 4.63 -22.79
C PRO A 2 37.05 4.58 -21.68
N THR A 3 35.83 4.92 -22.01
CA THR A 3 34.65 4.57 -21.23
C THR A 3 34.13 3.24 -21.76
N PRO A 4 34.36 2.11 -21.06
CA PRO A 4 33.69 0.88 -21.43
C PRO A 4 32.25 0.96 -20.93
N PHE A 5 31.37 1.56 -21.73
CA PHE A 5 29.91 1.62 -21.50
C PHE A 5 29.23 0.22 -21.58
N PHE A 6 30.00 -0.86 -21.59
CA PHE A 6 29.55 -2.24 -21.71
C PHE A 6 30.42 -3.17 -20.82
N GLN A 7 30.50 -2.87 -19.52
CA GLN A 7 30.80 -3.92 -18.55
C GLN A 7 29.51 -4.72 -18.32
N PHE A 8 29.51 -5.98 -18.72
CA PHE A 8 28.38 -6.87 -18.40
C PHE A 8 28.22 -6.90 -16.88
N PRO A 9 27.05 -6.54 -16.34
CA PRO A 9 26.79 -6.62 -14.91
C PRO A 9 27.11 -8.03 -14.45
N ASN A 10 27.83 -8.16 -13.34
CA ASN A 10 28.10 -9.45 -12.74
C ASN A 10 26.75 -10.15 -12.47
N ILE A 11 26.64 -11.45 -12.77
CA ILE A 11 25.39 -12.22 -12.56
C ILE A 11 24.85 -12.10 -11.13
N TYR A 12 25.74 -11.84 -10.15
CA TYR A 12 25.41 -11.59 -8.76
C TYR A 12 24.71 -10.25 -8.55
N GLU A 13 25.15 -9.18 -9.23
CA GLU A 13 24.49 -7.87 -9.21
C GLU A 13 23.10 -7.96 -9.84
N LEU A 14 22.98 -8.70 -10.95
CA LEU A 14 21.71 -8.91 -11.62
C LEU A 14 20.74 -9.73 -10.76
N ALA A 15 21.23 -10.77 -10.07
CA ALA A 15 20.44 -11.56 -9.14
C ALA A 15 19.96 -10.74 -7.93
N LEU A 16 20.81 -9.89 -7.36
CA LEU A 16 20.46 -8.98 -6.26
C LEU A 16 19.41 -7.95 -6.69
N LEU A 17 19.55 -7.38 -7.90
CA LEU A 17 18.57 -6.46 -8.46
C LEU A 17 17.20 -7.13 -8.62
N LEU A 18 17.17 -8.35 -9.18
CA LEU A 18 15.94 -9.11 -9.35
C LEU A 18 15.29 -9.47 -8.01
N LEU A 19 16.08 -9.88 -7.01
CA LEU A 19 15.58 -10.16 -5.67
C LEU A 19 14.94 -8.92 -5.03
N LEU A 20 15.62 -7.77 -5.12
CA LEU A 20 15.12 -6.51 -4.58
C LEU A 20 13.85 -6.05 -5.32
N LEU A 21 13.79 -6.25 -6.63
CA LEU A 21 12.60 -5.97 -7.43
C LEU A 21 11.41 -6.83 -6.98
N ILE A 22 11.62 -8.13 -6.78
CA ILE A 22 10.58 -9.05 -6.29
C ILE A 22 10.07 -8.62 -4.91
N ILE A 23 10.97 -8.28 -4.00
CA ILE A 23 10.61 -7.81 -2.65
C ILE A 23 9.83 -6.50 -2.74
N GLY A 24 10.29 -5.55 -3.55
CA GLY A 24 9.60 -4.27 -3.76
C GLY A 24 8.18 -4.46 -4.29
N ILE A 25 8.02 -5.31 -5.32
CA ILE A 25 6.71 -5.64 -5.88
C ILE A 25 5.81 -6.31 -4.83
N ALA A 26 6.35 -7.26 -4.05
CA ALA A 26 5.59 -7.94 -2.99
C ALA A 26 5.07 -6.95 -1.93
N ILE A 27 5.90 -5.99 -1.51
CA ILE A 27 5.51 -4.94 -0.56
C ILE A 27 4.41 -4.07 -1.15
N ILE A 28 4.54 -3.64 -2.41
CA ILE A 28 3.52 -2.82 -3.09
C ILE A 28 2.18 -3.58 -3.14
N ILE A 29 2.21 -4.86 -3.52
CA ILE A 29 1.00 -5.70 -3.57
C ILE A 29 0.34 -5.80 -2.19
N LEU A 30 1.13 -5.99 -1.12
CA LEU A 30 0.61 -6.01 0.25
C LEU A 30 -0.06 -4.67 0.61
N ILE A 31 0.58 -3.54 0.32
CA ILE A 31 0.03 -2.21 0.62
C ILE A 31 -1.27 -1.98 -0.15
N VAL A 32 -1.30 -2.27 -1.45
CA VAL A 32 -2.51 -2.11 -2.29
C VAL A 32 -3.64 -2.99 -1.74
N LYS A 33 -3.34 -4.23 -1.35
CA LYS A 33 -4.35 -5.13 -0.78
C LYS A 33 -4.94 -4.59 0.53
N VAL A 34 -4.09 -4.03 1.41
CA VAL A 34 -4.54 -3.39 2.66
C VAL A 34 -5.34 -2.11 2.38
N LEU A 35 -4.93 -1.31 1.40
CA LEU A 35 -5.64 -0.08 1.04
C LEU A 35 -7.04 -0.38 0.47
N LEU A 36 -7.16 -1.38 -0.39
CA LEU A 36 -8.45 -1.84 -0.93
C LEU A 36 -9.36 -2.44 0.16
N PHE A 37 -8.77 -3.01 1.20
CA PHE A 37 -9.52 -3.50 2.35
C PHE A 37 -10.12 -2.38 3.21
N ILE A 38 -9.41 -1.26 3.31
CA ILE A 38 -9.84 -0.08 4.04
C ILE A 38 -10.90 0.72 3.27
N LEU A 39 -11.01 0.51 1.96
CA LEU A 39 -11.94 1.21 1.07
C LEU A 39 -13.40 1.25 1.56
N PRO A 40 -14.04 0.14 2.01
CA PRO A 40 -15.38 0.19 2.60
C PRO A 40 -15.46 1.07 3.86
N ALA A 41 -14.43 1.05 4.71
CA ALA A 41 -14.37 1.94 5.87
C ALA A 41 -14.23 3.41 5.47
N ALA A 42 -13.44 3.70 4.44
CA ALA A 42 -13.28 5.04 3.88
C ALA A 42 -14.61 5.56 3.30
N ILE A 43 -15.37 4.72 2.61
CA ILE A 43 -16.70 5.09 2.08
C ILE A 43 -17.64 5.47 3.23
N ILE A 44 -17.74 4.65 4.28
CA ILE A 44 -18.63 4.95 5.41
C ILE A 44 -18.19 6.21 6.16
N ALA A 45 -16.89 6.40 6.35
CA ALA A 45 -16.35 7.61 6.97
C ALA A 45 -16.68 8.87 6.17
N LEU A 46 -16.58 8.80 4.85
CA LEU A 46 -16.92 9.90 3.95
C LEU A 46 -18.42 10.23 4.04
N VAL A 47 -19.29 9.22 4.10
CA VAL A 47 -20.73 9.41 4.28
C VAL A 47 -21.02 10.13 5.62
N ILE A 48 -20.38 9.70 6.71
CA ILE A 48 -20.58 10.30 8.04
C ILE A 48 -20.03 11.72 8.10
N TRP A 49 -18.89 11.97 7.47
CA TRP A 49 -18.34 13.31 7.31
C TRP A 49 -19.30 14.23 6.57
N PHE A 50 -19.87 13.75 5.45
CA PHE A 50 -20.82 14.52 4.66
C PHE A 50 -22.11 14.83 5.43
N LEU A 51 -22.59 13.91 6.25
CA LEU A 51 -23.79 14.09 7.07
C LEU A 51 -23.58 14.99 8.29
N THR A 52 -22.42 14.91 8.92
CA THR A 52 -22.19 15.57 10.22
C THR A 52 -21.32 16.82 10.11
N GLY A 53 -20.57 16.97 9.02
CA GLY A 53 -19.54 18.00 8.84
C GLY A 53 -18.31 17.84 9.75
N SER A 54 -18.30 16.86 10.65
CA SER A 54 -17.25 16.65 11.65
C SER A 54 -16.24 15.62 11.17
N LEU A 55 -15.01 16.08 10.96
CA LEU A 55 -13.85 15.24 10.62
C LEU A 55 -13.51 14.26 11.76
N PHE A 56 -13.77 14.64 13.00
CA PHE A 56 -13.53 13.78 14.16
C PHE A 56 -14.46 12.56 14.16
N LEU A 57 -15.77 12.78 13.94
CA LEU A 57 -16.77 11.69 13.91
C LEU A 57 -16.55 10.78 12.70
N ALA A 58 -16.15 11.34 11.56
CA ALA A 58 -15.75 10.57 10.38
C ALA A 58 -14.53 9.68 10.66
N GLY A 59 -13.50 10.20 11.34
CA GLY A 59 -12.32 9.45 11.73
C GLY A 59 -12.63 8.32 12.72
N VAL A 60 -13.49 8.58 13.71
CA VAL A 60 -13.96 7.54 14.65
C VAL A 60 -14.72 6.44 13.90
N ALA A 61 -15.60 6.81 12.97
CA ALA A 61 -16.35 5.85 12.19
C ALA A 61 -15.48 5.04 11.22
N PHE A 62 -14.52 5.70 10.56
CA PHE A 62 -13.49 5.03 9.77
C PHE A 62 -12.78 3.96 10.58
N LEU A 63 -12.29 4.33 11.77
CA LEU A 63 -11.52 3.43 12.61
C LEU A 63 -12.37 2.26 13.11
N ALA A 64 -13.61 2.51 13.53
CA ALA A 64 -14.54 1.47 13.95
C ALA A 64 -14.83 0.48 12.81
N VAL A 65 -15.15 0.97 11.61
CA VAL A 65 -15.45 0.11 10.45
C VAL A 65 -14.20 -0.62 9.96
N ALA A 66 -13.03 0.02 9.96
CA ALA A 66 -11.77 -0.62 9.59
C ALA A 66 -11.44 -1.77 10.54
N PHE A 67 -11.67 -1.59 11.85
CA PHE A 67 -11.45 -2.64 12.84
C PHE A 67 -12.43 -3.81 12.68
N ILE A 68 -13.72 -3.52 12.46
CA ILE A 68 -14.73 -4.56 12.19
C ILE A 68 -14.42 -5.30 10.89
N SER A 69 -14.00 -4.58 9.85
CA SER A 69 -13.58 -5.19 8.58
C SER A 69 -12.46 -6.18 8.83
N LEU A 70 -11.42 -5.77 9.59
CA LEU A 70 -10.25 -6.60 9.93
C LEU A 70 -10.61 -7.86 10.71
N LEU A 71 -11.63 -7.82 11.57
CA LEU A 71 -12.09 -8.97 12.34
C LEU A 71 -12.96 -9.95 11.55
N LYS A 72 -13.62 -9.49 10.49
CA LYS A 72 -14.55 -10.32 9.70
C LYS A 72 -13.86 -11.12 8.60
N HIS A 73 -12.57 -10.88 8.37
CA HIS A 73 -11.81 -11.42 7.25
C HIS A 73 -10.57 -12.19 7.70
#